data_AF-A0A954RMG9-F1
#
_entry.id   AF-A0A954RMG9-F1
#
_cell.length_a   1.000
_cell.length_b   1.000
_cell.length_c   1.000
_cell.angle_alpha   90.00
_cell.angle_beta   90.00
_cell.angle_gamma   90.00
#
_symmetry.space_group_name_H-M   'P 1'
#
loop_
_entity.id
_entity.type
_entity.pdbx_description
1 polymer ?
#
loop_
_entity_poly.entity_id
_entity_poly.type
_entity_poly.pdbx_seq_one_letter_code
_entity_poly.pdbx_strand_id
1 'polypeptide(L)'
;MLVSRMQKLALSLAVSACVLCLSTATQAAKPVAEKVELFAAMQADQIEVKFVPKDATQATVVIKNKTKQPLSIQMPRAFAGIPVLAQNNNNNGGGGRNNGGGNSTNSQQSMGGGMMGGMGGMGGMGMGGFFDVAPERAGKIKVATVCLEHGKLDPNPRVAYELRPITDFTNDAAVAEVCSLLGAGKLDQSTAQAAAWHLTDGLTWEELANKVKVKHLNGTVEMYFNAQQLHIANQVARIARENAEKARTVSPGEEADSLAGTR
;
A
#
# COMPACT_ATOMS: atom_id res chain seq x y z
N MET A 1 -6.85 -103.62 -5.16
CA MET A 1 -7.58 -102.42 -4.71
C MET A 1 -6.57 -101.31 -4.47
N LEU A 2 -6.91 -100.10 -4.92
CA LEU A 2 -6.09 -98.89 -5.09
C LEU A 2 -5.20 -98.50 -3.90
N VAL A 3 -4.15 -97.70 -4.18
CA VAL A 3 -3.49 -96.61 -3.38
C VAL A 3 -2.00 -96.56 -3.78
N SER A 4 -1.28 -95.46 -3.98
CA SER A 4 -1.58 -94.02 -4.07
C SER A 4 -0.34 -93.28 -4.60
N ARG A 5 -0.58 -92.21 -5.35
CA ARG A 5 0.40 -91.24 -5.87
C ARG A 5 0.74 -90.13 -4.85
N MET A 6 1.91 -89.54 -5.08
CA MET A 6 2.31 -88.13 -4.81
C MET A 6 2.88 -87.74 -3.45
N GLN A 7 4.20 -87.55 -3.45
CA GLN A 7 4.98 -86.80 -2.46
C GLN A 7 4.58 -85.32 -2.45
N LYS A 8 4.27 -84.80 -1.26
CA LYS A 8 4.03 -83.38 -1.00
C LYS A 8 5.28 -82.75 -0.41
N LEU A 9 5.71 -81.65 -1.02
CA LEU A 9 6.75 -80.74 -0.54
C LEU A 9 6.15 -79.88 0.58
N ALA A 10 6.73 -79.95 1.78
CA ALA A 10 6.38 -79.11 2.92
C ALA A 10 7.40 -77.96 3.00
N LEU A 11 6.94 -76.72 2.85
CA LEU A 11 7.73 -75.53 3.19
C LEU A 11 6.94 -74.71 4.22
N SER A 12 7.56 -74.57 5.38
CA SER A 12 7.01 -74.09 6.63
C SER A 12 6.93 -72.56 6.72
N LEU A 13 5.87 -72.15 7.41
CA LEU A 13 5.44 -70.80 7.74
C LEU A 13 6.37 -70.17 8.80
N ALA A 14 6.86 -68.95 8.56
CA ALA A 14 7.44 -68.08 9.59
C ALA A 14 6.84 -66.67 9.44
N VAL A 15 5.85 -66.37 10.29
CA VAL A 15 5.21 -65.06 10.43
C VAL A 15 6.15 -64.19 11.26
N SER A 16 6.80 -63.21 10.63
CA SER A 16 7.51 -62.13 11.33
C SER A 16 6.60 -60.91 11.40
N ALA A 17 6.04 -60.67 12.58
CA ALA A 17 5.24 -59.50 12.89
C ALA A 17 6.14 -58.26 13.05
N CYS A 18 6.44 -57.60 11.93
CA CYS A 18 6.94 -56.24 11.95
C CYS A 18 5.75 -55.29 12.13
N VAL A 19 5.50 -54.89 13.37
CA VAL A 19 4.48 -53.92 13.73
C VAL A 19 4.82 -52.59 13.06
N LEU A 20 4.12 -52.31 11.97
CA LEU A 20 4.04 -51.02 11.32
C LEU A 20 3.44 -50.00 12.30
N CYS A 21 4.28 -49.34 13.09
CA CYS A 21 3.93 -48.04 13.68
C CYS A 21 3.97 -46.99 12.57
N LEU A 22 2.94 -46.99 11.72
CA LEU A 22 2.68 -45.93 10.78
C LEU A 22 2.10 -44.75 11.59
N SER A 23 2.99 -43.96 12.19
CA SER A 23 2.64 -42.63 12.67
C SER A 23 2.08 -41.86 11.48
N THR A 24 0.77 -41.73 11.39
CA THR A 24 0.12 -40.74 10.55
C THR A 24 0.51 -39.38 11.11
N ALA A 25 1.68 -38.89 10.69
CA ALA A 25 1.98 -37.48 10.73
C ALA A 25 0.87 -36.82 9.93
N THR A 26 -0.16 -36.31 10.64
CA THR A 26 -1.13 -35.39 10.09
C THR A 26 -0.29 -34.24 9.54
N GLN A 27 -0.05 -34.26 8.23
CA GLN A 27 0.58 -33.17 7.54
C GLN A 27 -0.38 -32.01 7.74
N ALA A 28 -0.07 -31.15 8.71
CA ALA A 28 -0.82 -29.95 8.97
C ALA A 28 -0.84 -29.18 7.64
N ALA A 29 -1.97 -29.28 6.93
CA ALA A 29 -2.22 -28.51 5.74
C ALA A 29 -2.00 -27.05 6.16
N LYS A 30 -0.98 -26.40 5.61
CA LYS A 30 -0.72 -24.99 5.87
C LYS A 30 -2.05 -24.27 5.61
N PRO A 31 -2.63 -23.59 6.60
CA PRO A 31 -3.89 -22.89 6.38
C PRO A 31 -3.67 -21.93 5.22
N VAL A 32 -4.45 -22.10 4.15
CA VAL A 32 -4.40 -21.24 2.98
C VAL A 32 -4.80 -19.86 3.46
N ALA A 33 -3.91 -18.89 3.31
CA ALA A 33 -4.16 -17.53 3.76
C ALA A 33 -5.38 -16.96 3.03
N GLU A 34 -6.37 -16.53 3.80
CA GLU A 34 -7.58 -15.90 3.26
C GLU A 34 -7.18 -14.55 2.64
N LYS A 35 -7.56 -14.34 1.38
CA LYS A 35 -7.21 -13.13 0.63
C LYS A 35 -8.24 -12.05 0.91
N VAL A 36 -7.80 -10.93 1.48
CA VAL A 36 -8.68 -9.81 1.87
C VAL A 36 -8.07 -8.48 1.44
N GLU A 37 -8.91 -7.53 1.01
CA GLU A 37 -8.47 -6.16 0.70
C GLU A 37 -8.24 -5.36 1.98
N LEU A 38 -7.17 -4.55 2.06
CA LEU A 38 -6.78 -3.84 3.28
C LEU A 38 -7.93 -3.06 3.92
N PHE A 39 -8.58 -2.18 3.16
CA PHE A 39 -9.64 -1.33 3.71
C PHE A 39 -10.91 -2.11 4.06
N ALA A 40 -11.23 -3.17 3.31
CA ALA A 40 -12.35 -4.04 3.63
C ALA A 40 -12.09 -4.83 4.92
N ALA A 41 -10.88 -5.35 5.10
CA ALA A 41 -10.46 -6.04 6.32
C ALA A 41 -10.44 -5.11 7.54
N MET A 42 -10.09 -3.82 7.37
CA MET A 42 -10.21 -2.80 8.41
C MET A 42 -11.67 -2.57 8.81
N GLN A 43 -12.58 -2.45 7.84
CA GLN A 43 -14.01 -2.25 8.10
C GLN A 43 -14.67 -3.47 8.75
N ALA A 44 -14.24 -4.67 8.38
CA ALA A 44 -14.70 -5.93 8.96
C ALA A 44 -14.08 -6.24 10.34
N ASP A 45 -13.27 -5.34 10.90
CA ASP A 45 -12.51 -5.51 12.14
C ASP A 45 -11.63 -6.79 12.19
N GLN A 46 -11.21 -7.30 11.03
CA GLN A 46 -10.32 -8.46 10.92
C GLN A 46 -8.86 -8.09 11.22
N ILE A 47 -8.50 -6.83 11.00
CA ILE A 47 -7.15 -6.31 11.19
C ILE A 47 -7.14 -4.97 11.94
N GLU A 48 -6.08 -4.71 12.70
CA GLU A 48 -5.77 -3.41 13.28
C GLU A 48 -4.63 -2.78 12.47
N VAL A 49 -4.83 -1.58 11.92
CA VAL A 49 -3.80 -0.87 11.15
C VAL A 49 -3.38 0.39 11.90
N LYS A 50 -2.07 0.55 12.11
CA LYS A 50 -1.47 1.77 12.65
C LYS A 50 -0.54 2.39 11.64
N PHE A 51 -0.77 3.66 11.33
CA PHE A 51 0.11 4.47 10.50
C PHE A 51 0.97 5.36 11.39
N VAL A 52 2.28 5.12 11.38
CA VAL A 52 3.24 5.88 12.19
C VAL A 52 4.18 6.63 11.24
N PRO A 53 3.95 7.93 11.00
CA PRO A 53 4.88 8.71 10.19
C PRO A 53 6.22 8.83 10.93
N LYS A 54 7.32 8.77 10.17
CA LYS A 54 8.65 9.09 10.69
C LYS A 54 8.96 10.56 10.45
N ASP A 55 8.77 10.98 9.21
CA ASP A 55 9.00 12.31 8.65
C ASP A 55 8.20 12.44 7.34
N ALA A 56 8.38 13.54 6.61
CA ALA A 56 7.74 13.80 5.31
C ALA A 56 7.92 12.69 4.25
N THR A 57 8.98 11.88 4.35
CA THR A 57 9.43 10.95 3.30
C THR A 57 9.12 9.48 3.59
N GLN A 58 8.89 9.14 4.86
CA GLN A 58 8.72 7.75 5.28
C GLN A 58 7.70 7.60 6.40
N ALA A 59 6.93 6.51 6.32
CA ALA A 59 6.10 6.03 7.42
C ALA A 59 6.24 4.51 7.62
N THR A 60 5.81 4.04 8.79
CA THR A 60 5.66 2.61 9.08
C THR A 60 4.19 2.27 9.22
N VAL A 61 3.71 1.31 8.44
CA VAL A 61 2.40 0.71 8.57
C VAL A 61 2.54 -0.56 9.40
N VAL A 62 1.86 -0.63 10.53
CA VAL A 62 1.78 -1.83 11.37
C VAL A 62 0.40 -2.45 11.17
N ILE A 63 0.37 -3.69 10.72
CA ILE A 63 -0.87 -4.44 10.46
C ILE A 63 -0.91 -5.63 11.40
N LYS A 64 -1.88 -5.66 12.31
CA LYS A 64 -2.12 -6.78 13.23
C LYS A 64 -3.33 -7.57 12.75
N ASN A 65 -3.11 -8.85 12.48
CA ASN A 65 -4.18 -9.81 12.25
C ASN A 65 -4.89 -10.11 13.57
N LYS A 66 -6.20 -9.87 13.66
CA LYS A 66 -7.03 -10.18 14.83
C LYS A 66 -7.68 -11.56 14.75
N THR A 67 -7.59 -12.21 13.60
CA THR A 67 -8.22 -13.52 13.35
C THR A 67 -7.28 -14.66 13.74
N LYS A 68 -7.87 -15.86 13.85
CA LYS A 68 -7.16 -17.12 14.12
C LYS A 68 -6.63 -17.80 12.85
N GLN A 69 -6.89 -17.22 11.67
CA GLN A 69 -6.44 -17.74 10.39
C GLN A 69 -5.37 -16.81 9.79
N PRO A 70 -4.43 -17.33 8.99
CA PRO A 70 -3.51 -16.48 8.25
C PRO A 70 -4.31 -15.62 7.26
N LEU A 71 -3.95 -14.34 7.18
CA LEU A 71 -4.54 -13.41 6.23
C LEU A 71 -3.48 -12.99 5.21
N SER A 72 -3.88 -12.98 3.95
CA SER A 72 -3.10 -12.43 2.83
C SER A 72 -3.77 -11.12 2.43
N ILE A 73 -3.18 -10.01 2.81
CA ILE A 73 -3.84 -8.70 2.73
C ILE A 73 -3.40 -7.99 1.45
N GLN A 74 -4.32 -7.76 0.53
CA GLN A 74 -4.05 -6.99 -0.67
C GLN A 74 -3.87 -5.52 -0.30
N MET A 75 -2.71 -4.97 -0.64
CA MET A 75 -2.37 -3.59 -0.32
C MET A 75 -2.82 -2.66 -1.44
N PRO A 76 -3.39 -1.48 -1.10
CA PRO A 76 -3.77 -0.52 -2.11
C PRO A 76 -2.52 0.07 -2.77
N ARG A 77 -2.63 0.38 -4.06
CA ARG A 77 -1.55 1.03 -4.83
C ARG A 77 -1.18 2.41 -4.27
N ALA A 78 -2.15 3.11 -3.69
CA ALA A 78 -2.00 4.43 -3.08
C ALA A 78 -2.99 4.61 -1.92
N PHE A 79 -2.59 5.36 -0.90
CA PHE A 79 -3.40 5.64 0.30
C PHE A 79 -3.00 7.00 0.89
N ALA A 80 -3.83 7.52 1.79
CA ALA A 80 -3.55 8.72 2.57
C ALA A 80 -3.32 8.38 4.05
N GLY A 81 -2.34 9.02 4.68
CA GLY A 81 -2.23 9.14 6.13
C GLY A 81 -2.81 10.50 6.55
N ILE A 82 -3.90 10.51 7.30
CA ILE A 82 -4.59 11.74 7.73
C ILE A 82 -4.44 11.89 9.25
N PRO A 83 -4.03 13.07 9.77
CA PRO A 83 -3.91 13.27 11.20
C PRO A 83 -5.28 13.28 11.89
N VAL A 84 -5.47 12.44 12.92
CA VAL A 84 -6.73 12.27 13.67
C VAL A 84 -7.19 13.59 14.30
N LEU A 85 -6.25 14.40 14.77
CA LEU A 85 -6.55 15.69 15.38
C LEU A 85 -7.07 16.73 14.37
N ALA A 86 -6.76 16.59 13.08
CA ALA A 86 -7.34 17.44 12.04
C ALA A 86 -8.77 17.01 11.69
N GLN A 87 -9.08 15.71 11.78
CA GLN A 87 -10.44 15.20 11.57
C GLN A 87 -11.40 15.61 12.70
N ASN A 88 -10.92 15.65 13.95
CA ASN A 88 -11.74 16.09 15.08
C ASN A 88 -12.04 17.61 15.07
N ASN A 89 -11.26 18.39 14.33
CA ASN A 89 -11.55 19.80 14.05
C ASN A 89 -12.60 19.99 12.94
N ASN A 90 -12.86 18.94 12.14
CA ASN A 90 -13.83 18.99 11.04
C ASN A 90 -15.20 18.39 11.42
N ASN A 91 -15.30 17.71 12.57
CA ASN A 91 -16.53 17.03 13.01
C ASN A 91 -17.11 17.56 14.33
N ASN A 92 -16.55 18.65 14.89
CA ASN A 92 -17.08 19.31 16.08
C ASN A 92 -16.87 20.84 16.00
N GLY A 93 -17.54 21.48 15.05
CA GLY A 93 -17.55 22.94 14.90
C GLY A 93 -18.55 23.32 13.82
N GLY A 94 -19.67 23.91 14.23
CA GLY A 94 -20.87 24.03 13.42
C GLY A 94 -20.72 24.82 12.11
N GLY A 95 -21.60 24.47 11.18
CA GLY A 95 -22.16 25.32 10.11
C GLY A 95 -21.24 26.37 9.51
N GLY A 96 -20.60 26.03 8.40
CA GLY A 96 -19.89 27.02 7.59
C GLY A 96 -19.52 26.50 6.21
N ARG A 97 -20.52 26.33 5.34
CA ARG A 97 -20.29 26.40 3.90
C ARG A 97 -19.77 27.80 3.59
N ASN A 98 -18.46 28.00 3.58
CA ASN A 98 -17.88 29.14 2.91
C ASN A 98 -16.53 28.79 2.27
N ASN A 99 -16.53 28.93 0.95
CA ASN A 99 -15.40 29.12 0.07
C ASN A 99 -14.33 30.03 0.72
N GLY A 100 -13.11 29.51 0.92
CA GLY A 100 -11.96 30.30 1.38
C GLY A 100 -10.90 29.45 2.08
N GLY A 101 -9.75 29.28 1.42
CA GLY A 101 -8.60 28.53 1.91
C GLY A 101 -8.21 28.88 3.34
N GLY A 102 -8.48 27.94 4.26
CA GLY A 102 -8.06 28.01 5.65
C GLY A 102 -6.63 27.53 5.80
N ASN A 103 -5.68 28.42 5.52
CA ASN A 103 -4.25 28.26 5.74
C ASN A 103 -3.94 28.18 7.26
N SER A 104 -4.23 27.04 7.90
CA SER A 104 -3.70 26.74 9.23
C SER A 104 -2.31 26.12 9.08
N THR A 105 -1.29 26.97 8.94
CA THR A 105 0.13 26.59 8.86
C THR A 105 0.64 25.88 10.12
N ASN A 106 -0.13 25.90 11.21
CA ASN A 106 0.19 25.22 12.47
C ASN A 106 -0.47 23.84 12.62
N SER A 107 -1.13 23.33 11.58
CA SER A 107 -1.71 21.98 11.56
C SER A 107 -0.76 20.98 10.91
N GLN A 108 -0.79 19.74 11.39
CA GLN A 108 -0.05 18.61 10.80
C GLN A 108 -0.63 18.27 9.42
N GLN A 109 0.22 17.95 8.46
CA GLN A 109 -0.20 17.69 7.08
C GLN A 109 -0.55 16.24 6.81
N SER A 110 -1.45 16.03 5.85
CA SER A 110 -1.74 14.70 5.31
C SER A 110 -0.58 14.17 4.47
N MET A 111 -0.42 12.85 4.45
CA MET A 111 0.64 12.17 3.69
C MET A 111 0.07 11.26 2.62
N GLY A 112 0.65 11.29 1.41
CA GLY A 112 0.32 10.40 0.32
C GLY A 112 1.34 9.29 0.27
N GLY A 113 0.89 8.05 0.43
CA GLY A 113 1.76 6.89 0.44
C GLY A 113 1.51 5.96 -0.73
N GLY A 114 2.60 5.38 -1.24
CA GLY A 114 2.56 4.20 -2.09
C GLY A 114 3.19 3.03 -1.34
N MET A 115 2.68 1.83 -1.58
CA MET A 115 3.23 0.62 -0.98
C MET A 115 4.61 0.34 -1.59
N MET A 116 5.68 0.56 -0.81
CA MET A 116 7.07 0.31 -1.25
C MET A 116 7.25 -1.15 -1.66
N GLY A 117 7.52 -1.38 -2.95
CA GLY A 117 8.05 -2.65 -3.44
C GLY A 117 9.46 -2.84 -2.89
N GLY A 118 9.59 -3.65 -1.84
CA GLY A 118 10.77 -3.73 -1.01
C GLY A 118 12.05 -4.10 -1.76
N MET A 119 13.00 -3.16 -1.84
CA MET A 119 14.41 -3.43 -2.16
C MET A 119 15.21 -3.58 -0.86
N GLY A 120 14.93 -4.65 -0.11
CA GLY A 120 15.62 -4.94 1.14
C GLY A 120 15.03 -6.12 1.91
N GLY A 121 15.54 -7.32 1.63
CA GLY A 121 15.38 -8.50 2.49
C GLY A 121 14.16 -9.38 2.19
N MET A 122 14.42 -10.49 1.51
CA MET A 122 13.68 -11.77 1.63
C MET A 122 12.14 -11.70 1.47
N GLY A 123 11.67 -11.76 0.23
CA GLY A 123 10.27 -12.03 -0.11
C GLY A 123 9.78 -11.13 -1.24
N GLY A 124 9.72 -11.66 -2.46
CA GLY A 124 9.29 -10.91 -3.64
C GLY A 124 7.84 -10.44 -3.53
N MET A 125 7.64 -9.12 -3.47
CA MET A 125 6.35 -8.49 -3.73
C MET A 125 6.59 -7.22 -4.55
N GLY A 126 6.33 -7.34 -5.85
CA GLY A 126 6.20 -6.20 -6.75
C GLY A 126 4.90 -5.43 -6.49
N MET A 127 4.95 -4.13 -6.79
CA MET A 127 3.83 -3.26 -7.20
C MET A 127 2.41 -3.77 -6.91
N GLY A 128 1.85 -3.42 -5.74
CA GLY A 128 0.49 -3.81 -5.36
C GLY A 128 0.37 -5.24 -4.82
N GLY A 129 1.38 -5.68 -4.06
CA GLY A 129 1.47 -7.04 -3.54
C GLY A 129 0.55 -7.33 -2.35
N PHE A 130 0.29 -8.63 -2.15
CA PHE A 130 -0.29 -9.14 -0.92
C PHE A 130 0.70 -9.05 0.24
N PHE A 131 0.21 -8.85 1.46
CA PHE A 131 0.99 -8.86 2.68
C PHE A 131 0.45 -9.93 3.63
N ASP A 132 1.24 -10.98 3.82
CA ASP A 132 0.84 -12.12 4.65
C ASP A 132 1.10 -11.84 6.13
N VAL A 133 0.07 -12.00 6.96
CA VAL A 133 0.15 -11.86 8.40
C VAL A 133 -0.40 -13.12 9.06
N ALA A 134 0.45 -13.80 9.82
CA ALA A 134 0.07 -14.98 10.59
C ALA A 134 -1.06 -14.67 11.59
N PRO A 135 -1.83 -15.70 12.01
CA PRO A 135 -2.88 -15.56 13.02
C PRO A 135 -2.41 -14.79 14.24
N GLU A 136 -3.20 -13.81 14.70
CA GLU A 136 -2.96 -13.07 15.94
C GLU A 136 -1.58 -12.36 16.03
N ARG A 137 -0.88 -12.21 14.89
CA ARG A 137 0.44 -11.56 14.78
C ARG A 137 0.33 -10.17 14.16
N ALA A 138 1.38 -9.38 14.34
CA ALA A 138 1.55 -8.09 13.68
C ALA A 138 2.75 -8.11 12.74
N GLY A 139 2.54 -7.61 11.53
CA GLY A 139 3.57 -7.30 10.54
C GLY A 139 3.83 -5.80 10.47
N LYS A 140 5.03 -5.40 10.03
CA LYS A 140 5.41 -4.00 9.83
C LYS A 140 5.97 -3.82 8.44
N ILE A 141 5.58 -2.73 7.78
CA ILE A 141 6.03 -2.39 6.44
C ILE A 141 6.42 -0.92 6.44
N LYS A 142 7.58 -0.62 5.87
CA LYS A 142 7.99 0.77 5.62
C LYS A 142 7.43 1.21 4.28
N VAL A 143 6.88 2.41 4.23
CA VAL A 143 6.29 2.98 3.02
C VAL A 143 6.95 4.32 2.73
N ALA A 144 7.17 4.59 1.44
CA ALA A 144 7.58 5.89 0.97
C ALA A 144 6.34 6.79 0.89
N THR A 145 6.50 8.03 1.30
CA THR A 145 5.39 8.97 1.44
C THR A 145 5.80 10.35 0.97
N VAL A 146 4.84 11.16 0.53
CA VAL A 146 5.01 12.58 0.25
C VAL A 146 4.04 13.40 1.07
N CYS A 147 4.41 14.64 1.32
CA CYS A 147 3.54 15.66 1.86
C CYS A 147 2.49 16.06 0.82
N LEU A 148 1.21 16.03 1.19
CA LEU A 148 0.12 16.36 0.26
C LEU A 148 -0.35 17.81 0.34
N GLU A 149 0.15 18.58 1.31
CA GLU A 149 -0.31 19.93 1.58
C GLU A 149 0.91 20.82 1.81
N HIS A 150 1.16 21.76 0.91
CA HIS A 150 2.27 22.67 1.04
C HIS A 150 2.07 23.66 2.21
N GLY A 151 3.15 23.96 2.94
CA GLY A 151 3.15 24.99 3.98
C GLY A 151 2.65 24.56 5.37
N LYS A 152 2.16 23.33 5.50
CA LYS A 152 1.82 22.71 6.79
C LYS A 152 3.04 22.08 7.46
N LEU A 153 2.89 21.75 8.74
CA LEU A 153 3.97 21.14 9.53
C LEU A 153 4.30 19.73 9.05
N ASP A 154 5.59 19.41 9.03
CA ASP A 154 6.07 18.07 8.72
C ASP A 154 5.44 17.02 9.66
N PRO A 155 5.06 15.85 9.12
CA PRO A 155 4.47 14.75 9.89
C PRO A 155 5.40 14.29 11.00
N ASN A 156 4.86 14.08 12.20
CA ASN A 156 5.63 13.66 13.38
C ASN A 156 5.14 12.32 13.96
N PRO A 157 6.03 11.41 14.38
CA PRO A 157 5.65 10.13 15.02
C PRO A 157 4.78 10.26 16.27
N ARG A 158 4.78 11.42 16.94
CA ARG A 158 3.99 11.69 18.15
C ARG A 158 2.53 12.05 17.85
N VAL A 159 2.20 12.31 16.59
CA VAL A 159 0.85 12.68 16.17
C VAL A 159 0.14 11.44 15.68
N ALA A 160 -1.11 11.25 16.11
CA ALA A 160 -1.92 10.13 15.67
C ALA A 160 -2.40 10.35 14.23
N TYR A 161 -2.15 9.37 13.37
CA TYR A 161 -2.58 9.35 11.97
C TYR A 161 -3.40 8.10 11.69
N GLU A 162 -4.40 8.25 10.83
CA GLU A 162 -5.20 7.16 10.29
C GLU A 162 -4.82 6.90 8.83
N LEU A 163 -4.68 5.62 8.49
CA LEU A 163 -4.55 5.18 7.11
C LEU A 163 -5.94 5.12 6.47
N ARG A 164 -6.13 5.86 5.38
CA ARG A 164 -7.40 6.02 4.68
C ARG A 164 -7.20 5.82 3.17
N PRO A 165 -8.26 5.51 2.41
CA PRO A 165 -8.21 5.59 0.95
C PRO A 165 -7.74 6.97 0.50
N ILE A 166 -6.94 7.05 -0.57
CA ILE A 166 -6.45 8.34 -1.09
C ILE A 166 -7.60 9.29 -1.47
N THR A 167 -8.76 8.72 -1.83
CA THR A 167 -10.00 9.44 -2.15
C THR A 167 -10.60 10.20 -0.98
N ASP A 168 -10.31 9.80 0.26
CA ASP A 168 -10.75 10.53 1.44
C ASP A 168 -10.00 11.86 1.59
N PHE A 169 -8.84 12.00 0.93
CA PHE A 169 -8.08 13.23 0.87
C PHE A 169 -8.34 14.01 -0.43
N THR A 170 -8.26 13.36 -1.59
CA THR A 170 -8.43 14.02 -2.89
C THR A 170 -9.11 13.13 -3.93
N ASN A 171 -9.95 13.72 -4.76
CA ASN A 171 -10.58 13.07 -5.91
C ASN A 171 -9.75 13.18 -7.21
N ASP A 172 -8.59 13.84 -7.16
CA ASP A 172 -7.67 13.88 -8.28
C ASP A 172 -6.90 12.55 -8.39
N ALA A 173 -7.26 11.74 -9.38
CA ALA A 173 -6.64 10.45 -9.63
C ALA A 173 -5.16 10.58 -10.05
N ALA A 174 -4.73 11.74 -10.56
CA ALA A 174 -3.32 11.98 -10.86
C ALA A 174 -2.45 11.94 -9.59
N VAL A 175 -2.98 12.43 -8.45
CA VAL A 175 -2.27 12.36 -7.15
C VAL A 175 -2.08 10.91 -6.70
N ALA A 176 -3.11 10.08 -6.88
CA ALA A 176 -3.04 8.65 -6.57
C ALA A 176 -2.00 7.93 -7.45
N GLU A 177 -1.88 8.31 -8.71
CA GLU A 177 -0.88 7.77 -9.63
C GLU A 177 0.55 8.17 -9.23
N VAL A 178 0.79 9.45 -8.90
CA VAL A 178 2.08 9.91 -8.37
C VAL A 178 2.49 9.12 -7.13
N CYS A 179 1.56 8.95 -6.17
CA CYS A 179 1.81 8.15 -4.96
C CYS A 179 2.11 6.69 -5.30
N SER A 180 1.40 6.11 -6.27
CA SER A 180 1.62 4.75 -6.71
C SER A 180 3.00 4.57 -7.37
N LEU A 181 3.44 5.54 -8.19
CA LEU A 181 4.77 5.52 -8.82
C LEU A 181 5.89 5.68 -7.80
N LEU A 182 5.66 6.47 -6.75
CA LEU A 182 6.60 6.57 -5.62
C LEU A 182 6.72 5.24 -4.87
N GLY A 183 5.60 4.60 -4.50
CA GLY A 183 5.61 3.28 -3.88
C GLY A 183 6.23 2.20 -4.76
N ALA A 184 6.12 2.35 -6.07
CA ALA A 184 6.77 1.48 -7.05
C ALA A 184 8.30 1.53 -7.05
N GLY A 185 8.89 2.58 -6.47
CA GLY A 185 10.27 2.95 -6.74
C GLY A 185 10.52 3.44 -8.17
N LYS A 186 9.47 3.81 -8.92
CA LYS A 186 9.57 4.35 -10.29
C LYS A 186 9.74 5.87 -10.31
N LEU A 187 9.54 6.53 -9.17
CA LEU A 187 9.67 7.95 -9.00
C LEU A 187 10.47 8.24 -7.73
N ASP A 188 11.47 9.11 -7.82
CA ASP A 188 12.22 9.52 -6.64
C ASP A 188 11.40 10.46 -5.74
N GLN A 189 11.81 10.53 -4.48
CA GLN A 189 11.12 11.27 -3.43
C GLN A 189 10.92 12.77 -3.75
N SER A 190 11.96 13.45 -4.25
CA SER A 190 11.90 14.89 -4.52
C SER A 190 11.01 15.20 -5.71
N THR A 191 11.12 14.40 -6.78
CA THR A 191 10.25 14.52 -7.96
C THR A 191 8.79 14.24 -7.59
N ALA A 192 8.52 13.21 -6.79
CA ALA A 192 7.17 12.91 -6.29
C ALA A 192 6.61 14.05 -5.44
N GLN A 193 7.43 14.64 -4.55
CA GLN A 193 7.02 15.75 -3.69
C GLN A 193 6.66 17.01 -4.50
N ALA A 194 7.44 17.34 -5.54
CA ALA A 194 7.16 18.46 -6.43
C ALA A 194 5.87 18.23 -7.24
N ALA A 195 5.69 17.04 -7.81
CA ALA A 195 4.48 16.68 -8.55
C ALA A 195 3.25 16.68 -7.65
N ALA A 196 3.35 16.17 -6.41
CA ALA A 196 2.27 16.19 -5.44
C ALA A 196 1.81 17.63 -5.16
N TRP A 197 2.71 18.53 -4.73
CA TRP A 197 2.35 19.92 -4.43
C TRP A 197 1.84 20.70 -5.66
N HIS A 198 2.34 20.40 -6.86
CA HIS A 198 1.78 20.98 -8.08
C HIS A 198 0.31 20.56 -8.29
N LEU A 199 -0.01 19.28 -8.07
CA LEU A 199 -1.34 18.73 -8.27
C LEU A 199 -2.32 19.11 -7.15
N THR A 200 -1.87 19.13 -5.89
CA THR A 200 -2.72 19.35 -4.71
C THR A 200 -2.90 20.83 -4.38
N ASP A 201 -1.82 21.61 -4.43
CA ASP A 201 -1.81 23.00 -3.96
C ASP A 201 -1.75 24.01 -5.13
N GLY A 202 -1.55 23.53 -6.36
CA GLY A 202 -1.50 24.37 -7.56
C GLY A 202 -0.21 25.18 -7.71
N LEU A 203 0.86 24.85 -6.99
CA LEU A 203 2.15 25.54 -7.12
C LEU A 203 2.65 25.44 -8.56
N THR A 204 3.01 26.58 -9.14
CA THR A 204 3.62 26.64 -10.46
C THR A 204 5.02 26.04 -10.43
N TRP A 205 5.49 25.57 -11.59
CA TRP A 205 6.86 25.05 -11.72
C TRP A 205 7.91 26.11 -11.41
N GLU A 206 7.61 27.39 -11.65
CA GLU A 206 8.47 28.51 -11.30
C GLU A 206 8.54 28.73 -9.78
N GLU A 207 7.41 28.65 -9.07
CA GLU A 207 7.40 28.70 -7.61
C GLU A 207 8.16 27.52 -7.00
N LEU A 208 8.01 26.32 -7.56
CA LEU A 208 8.75 25.13 -7.14
C LEU A 208 10.25 25.28 -7.42
N ALA A 209 10.64 25.86 -8.56
CA ALA A 209 12.04 26.13 -8.92
C ALA A 209 12.71 27.12 -7.97
N ASN A 210 11.97 28.11 -7.49
CA ASN A 210 12.48 29.13 -6.56
C ASN A 210 12.32 28.74 -5.09
N LYS A 211 11.89 27.51 -4.81
CA LYS A 211 11.61 27.09 -3.44
C LYS A 211 12.90 26.77 -2.66
N VAL A 212 13.18 27.61 -1.68
CA VAL A 212 14.32 27.44 -0.77
C VAL A 212 14.01 26.43 0.34
N LYS A 213 14.90 25.44 0.53
CA LYS A 213 14.84 24.43 1.59
C LYS A 213 15.59 24.86 2.84
N VAL A 214 16.86 25.24 2.69
CA VAL A 214 17.69 25.70 3.79
C VAL A 214 18.41 26.97 3.39
N LYS A 215 18.34 28.00 4.24
CA LYS A 215 19.24 29.15 4.18
C LYS A 215 20.34 28.91 5.19
N HIS A 216 21.56 28.71 4.72
CA HIS A 216 22.71 28.48 5.59
C HIS A 216 23.23 29.81 6.15
N LEU A 217 23.87 29.75 7.32
CA LEU A 217 24.44 30.93 7.99
C LEU A 217 25.53 31.62 7.18
N ASN A 218 26.18 30.90 6.26
CA ASN A 218 27.20 31.42 5.34
C ASN A 218 26.61 32.12 4.09
N GLY A 219 25.29 32.28 4.02
CA GLY A 219 24.58 32.91 2.91
C GLY A 219 24.29 31.98 1.72
N THR A 220 24.74 30.72 1.74
CA THR A 220 24.36 29.76 0.69
C THR A 220 22.93 29.26 0.89
N VAL A 221 22.31 28.85 -0.20
CA VAL A 221 20.93 28.39 -0.21
C VAL A 221 20.87 26.99 -0.81
N GLU A 222 20.26 26.06 -0.08
CA GLU A 222 19.87 24.76 -0.60
C GLU A 222 18.43 24.87 -1.13
N MET A 223 18.24 24.58 -2.41
CA MET A 223 16.92 24.54 -3.03
C MET A 223 16.21 23.22 -2.70
N TYR A 224 14.89 23.24 -2.64
CA TYR A 224 14.10 22.00 -2.45
C TYR A 224 14.26 21.04 -3.63
N PHE A 225 14.32 21.59 -4.84
CA PHE A 225 14.34 20.82 -6.08
C PHE A 225 15.43 21.36 -7.01
N ASN A 226 16.02 20.46 -7.80
CA ASN A 226 16.87 20.84 -8.92
C ASN A 226 16.08 20.83 -10.24
N ALA A 227 16.66 21.40 -11.30
CA ALA A 227 16.01 21.53 -12.60
C ALA A 227 15.57 20.18 -13.21
N GLN A 228 16.37 19.12 -13.04
CA GLN A 228 16.06 17.80 -13.56
C GLN A 228 14.84 17.18 -12.85
N GLN A 229 14.79 17.29 -11.52
CA GLN A 229 13.64 16.83 -10.73
C GLN A 229 12.36 17.54 -11.14
N LEU A 230 12.41 18.85 -11.38
CA LEU A 230 11.24 19.62 -11.81
C LEU A 230 10.80 19.26 -13.24
N HIS A 231 11.75 19.00 -14.13
CA HIS A 231 11.43 18.54 -15.48
C HIS A 231 10.69 17.20 -15.46
N ILE A 232 11.20 16.23 -14.69
CA ILE A 232 10.56 14.91 -14.56
C ILE A 232 9.21 15.05 -13.84
N ALA A 233 9.12 15.87 -12.79
CA ALA A 233 7.88 16.08 -12.03
C ALA A 233 6.77 16.65 -12.93
N ASN A 234 7.12 17.57 -13.83
CA ASN A 234 6.20 18.11 -14.83
C ASN A 234 5.70 17.03 -15.79
N GLN A 235 6.61 16.23 -16.36
CA GLN A 235 6.23 15.12 -17.24
C GLN A 235 5.32 14.11 -16.53
N VAL A 236 5.66 13.74 -15.30
CA VAL A 236 4.87 12.79 -14.50
C VAL A 236 3.50 13.36 -14.16
N ALA A 237 3.39 14.62 -13.73
CA ALA A 237 2.11 15.24 -13.42
C ALA A 237 1.19 15.30 -14.65
N ARG A 238 1.76 15.58 -15.83
CA ARG A 238 1.03 15.57 -17.11
C ARG A 238 0.54 14.17 -17.47
N ILE A 239 1.44 13.18 -17.47
CA ILE A 239 1.10 11.78 -17.80
C ILE A 239 0.06 11.24 -16.82
N ALA A 240 0.19 11.54 -15.53
CA ALA A 240 -0.75 11.12 -14.51
C ALA A 240 -2.16 11.71 -14.74
N ARG A 241 -2.25 12.98 -15.19
CA ARG A 241 -3.53 13.57 -15.60
C ARG A 241 -4.12 12.90 -16.84
N GLU A 242 -3.31 12.70 -17.87
CA GLU A 242 -3.75 12.02 -19.11
C GLU A 242 -4.25 10.59 -18.82
N ASN A 243 -3.56 9.84 -17.97
CA ASN A 243 -3.96 8.50 -17.56
C ASN A 243 -5.22 8.52 -16.70
N ALA A 244 -5.35 9.48 -15.78
CA ALA A 244 -6.56 9.69 -15.00
C ALA A 244 -7.78 10.01 -15.87
N GLU A 245 -7.62 10.83 -16.91
CA GLU A 245 -8.66 11.16 -17.87
C GLU A 245 -9.07 9.94 -18.71
N LYS A 246 -8.09 9.19 -19.25
CA LYS A 246 -8.36 7.94 -20.00
C LYS A 246 -9.10 6.92 -19.14
N ALA A 247 -8.69 6.75 -17.88
CA ALA A 247 -9.36 5.83 -16.96
C ALA A 247 -10.81 6.26 -16.65
N ARG A 248 -11.14 7.56 -16.73
CA ARG A 248 -12.53 8.05 -16.59
C ARG A 248 -13.36 7.78 -17.84
N THR A 249 -12.77 7.86 -19.04
CA THR A 249 -13.50 7.65 -20.30
C THR A 249 -13.79 6.19 -20.61
N VAL A 250 -12.98 5.24 -20.10
CA VAL A 250 -13.12 3.79 -20.34
C VAL A 250 -14.13 3.13 -19.34
N SER A 251 -15.17 3.84 -18.92
CA SER A 251 -16.24 3.28 -18.06
C SER A 251 -17.08 2.22 -18.83
N PRO A 252 -17.70 1.23 -18.16
CA PRO A 252 -17.89 -0.17 -18.63
C PRO A 252 -19.02 -0.40 -19.66
N GLY A 253 -19.10 0.43 -20.70
CA GLY A 253 -20.04 0.27 -21.82
C GLY A 253 -19.41 -0.30 -23.09
N GLU A 254 -18.09 -0.20 -23.28
CA GLU A 254 -17.46 -0.44 -24.60
C GLU A 254 -16.97 -1.87 -24.85
N GLU A 255 -16.96 -2.77 -23.85
CA GLU A 255 -16.69 -4.20 -24.09
C GLU A 255 -17.92 -5.00 -24.55
N ALA A 256 -19.12 -4.41 -24.56
CA ALA A 256 -20.33 -5.11 -24.99
C ALA A 256 -20.61 -5.04 -26.51
N ASP A 257 -19.98 -4.12 -27.25
CA ASP A 257 -20.33 -3.86 -28.67
C ASP A 257 -19.35 -4.48 -29.68
N SER A 258 -18.15 -4.87 -29.25
CA SER A 258 -17.17 -5.50 -30.16
C SER A 258 -17.35 -7.02 -30.35
N LEU A 259 -18.24 -7.66 -29.59
CA LEU A 259 -18.59 -9.09 -29.72
C LEU A 259 -19.91 -9.37 -30.44
N ALA A 260 -20.68 -8.33 -30.82
CA ALA A 260 -21.96 -8.48 -31.54
C ALA A 260 -21.83 -8.33 -33.07
N GLY A 261 -20.66 -7.96 -33.60
CA GLY A 261 -20.41 -7.65 -35.00
C GLY A 261 -19.65 -8.73 -35.77
N THR A 262 -20.03 -10.01 -35.66
CA THR A 262 -19.58 -11.04 -36.63
C THR A 262 -20.64 -12.14 -36.76
N ARG A 263 -21.64 -11.88 -37.58
CA ARG A 263 -22.50 -12.89 -38.22
C ARG A 263 -22.67 -12.53 -39.68
#